data_AF-A0A9W4UKH4-F1
#
_entry.id   AF-A0A9W4UKH4-F1
#
_cell.length_a   1.000
_cell.length_b   1.000
_cell.length_c   1.000
_cell.angle_alpha   90.00
_cell.angle_beta   90.00
_cell.angle_gamma   90.00
#
_symmetry.space_group_name_H-M   'P 1'
#
loop_
_entity.id
_entity.type
_entity.pdbx_description
1 polymer ?
#
loop_
_entity_poly.entity_id
_entity_poly.type
_entity_poly.pdbx_seq_one_letter_code
_entity_poly.pdbx_strand_id
1 'polypeptide(L)'
;MAKLLLSSGQVSVIFSAAVVFLFTFALFLSGYVLQQRYVHSLQAAIKPRLPKPLPVAKPIEPPTLDVKWARPLGARPEVDGTIDQIIAGETLDWSRLGYVQVAKEFIELCGAVMLLADLYDMKSPARKILMFPKAWLANTDDEEEYNPQMSTTKRLLRTAVRRYGATLVPMETIVDGADGRIDCNTTTLNWSLILIY
;
A
#
# COMPACT_ATOMS: atom_id res chain seq x y z
N MET A 1 30.01 -53.43 24.08
CA MET A 1 29.18 -54.23 23.15
C MET A 1 27.88 -54.60 23.86
N ALA A 2 26.89 -53.70 23.86
CA ALA A 2 25.60 -53.99 24.47
C ALA A 2 24.68 -54.59 23.39
N LYS A 3 24.63 -55.93 23.31
CA LYS A 3 23.51 -56.61 22.66
C LYS A 3 22.33 -56.55 23.63
N LEU A 4 21.49 -55.53 23.46
CA LEU A 4 20.16 -55.49 24.08
C LEU A 4 19.37 -56.69 23.55
N LEU A 5 19.22 -57.73 24.38
CA LEU A 5 18.29 -58.83 24.14
C LEU A 5 16.88 -58.27 24.34
N LEU A 6 16.38 -57.58 23.33
CA LEU A 6 15.04 -56.97 23.33
C LEU A 6 13.99 -58.06 23.51
N SER A 7 13.29 -58.03 24.64
CA SER A 7 12.06 -58.79 24.82
C SER A 7 11.06 -58.39 23.73
N SER A 8 10.33 -59.35 23.17
CA SER A 8 9.29 -59.14 22.15
C SER A 8 8.31 -58.01 22.55
N GLY A 9 7.96 -57.92 23.84
CA GLY A 9 7.10 -56.85 24.36
C GLY A 9 7.74 -55.46 24.31
N GLN A 10 9.05 -55.37 24.51
CA GLN A 10 9.79 -54.10 24.51
C GLN A 10 9.88 -53.51 23.10
N VAL A 11 10.01 -54.35 22.07
CA VAL A 11 9.97 -53.92 20.66
C VAL A 11 8.59 -53.37 20.30
N SER A 12 7.50 -54.01 20.75
CA SER A 12 6.14 -53.56 20.49
C SER A 12 5.81 -52.19 21.12
N VAL A 13 6.28 -51.97 22.36
CA VAL A 13 6.10 -50.68 23.04
C VAL A 13 6.91 -49.57 22.36
N ILE A 14 8.17 -49.85 21.99
CA ILE A 14 9.00 -48.87 21.28
C ILE A 14 8.40 -48.54 19.90
N PHE A 15 7.89 -49.55 19.19
CA PHE A 15 7.28 -49.37 17.88
C PHE A 15 6.00 -48.53 17.96
N SER A 16 5.10 -48.82 18.89
CA SER A 16 3.86 -48.05 19.05
C SER A 16 4.12 -46.60 19.50
N ALA A 17 5.05 -46.39 20.43
CA ALA A 17 5.46 -45.05 20.84
C ALA A 17 6.09 -44.26 19.68
N ALA A 18 6.91 -44.91 18.85
CA ALA A 18 7.51 -44.27 17.68
C ALA A 18 6.47 -43.85 16.64
N VAL A 19 5.47 -44.69 16.36
CA VAL A 19 4.39 -44.37 15.40
C VAL A 19 3.56 -43.18 15.90
N VAL A 20 3.15 -43.17 17.18
CA VAL A 20 2.40 -42.05 17.76
C VAL A 20 3.23 -40.77 17.70
N PHE A 21 4.50 -40.83 18.12
CA PHE A 21 5.40 -39.68 18.09
C PHE A 21 5.57 -39.11 16.67
N LEU A 22 5.80 -39.96 15.67
CA LEU A 22 5.93 -39.52 14.27
C LEU A 22 4.66 -38.83 13.75
N PHE A 23 3.48 -39.39 14.06
CA PHE A 23 2.20 -38.79 13.65
C PHE A 23 1.95 -37.46 14.35
N THR A 24 2.23 -37.36 15.65
CA THR A 24 2.13 -36.09 16.39
C THR A 24 3.08 -35.04 15.81
N PHE A 25 4.32 -35.43 15.49
CA PHE A 25 5.32 -34.54 14.92
C PHE A 25 4.94 -34.08 13.51
N ALA A 26 4.37 -34.97 12.68
CA ALA A 26 3.88 -34.63 11.35
C ALA A 26 2.70 -33.64 11.39
N LEU A 27 1.74 -33.85 12.32
CA LEU A 27 0.63 -32.91 12.53
C LEU A 27 1.15 -31.54 13.01
N PHE A 28 2.13 -31.54 13.92
CA PHE A 28 2.76 -30.32 14.41
C PHE A 28 3.49 -29.55 13.29
N LEU A 29 4.29 -30.24 12.48
CA LEU A 29 4.99 -29.66 11.31
C LEU A 29 4.01 -29.11 10.27
N SER A 30 2.89 -29.80 10.03
CA SER A 30 1.84 -29.35 9.12
C SER A 30 1.25 -28.00 9.56
N GLY A 31 0.91 -27.87 10.85
CA GLY A 31 0.45 -26.61 11.42
C GLY A 31 1.54 -25.51 11.40
N TYR A 32 2.78 -25.86 11.72
CA TYR A 32 3.90 -24.94 11.76
C TYR A 32 4.20 -24.28 10.40
N VAL A 33 4.24 -25.06 9.31
CA VAL A 33 4.50 -24.54 7.96
C VAL A 33 3.38 -23.61 7.50
N LEU A 34 2.12 -23.92 7.83
CA LEU A 34 0.98 -23.08 7.48
C LEU A 34 1.03 -21.73 8.20
N GLN A 35 1.42 -21.73 9.48
CA GLN A 35 1.58 -20.51 10.27
C GLN A 35 2.73 -19.63 9.76
N GLN A 36 3.87 -20.20 9.37
CA GLN A 36 4.98 -19.43 8.81
C GLN A 36 4.62 -18.74 7.49
N ARG A 37 3.88 -19.42 6.60
CA ARG A 37 3.44 -18.82 5.33
C ARG A 37 2.52 -17.62 5.57
N TYR A 38 1.66 -17.70 6.58
CA TYR A 38 0.76 -16.60 6.91
C TYR A 38 1.50 -15.37 7.41
N VAL A 39 2.46 -15.53 8.34
CA VAL A 39 3.28 -14.42 8.84
C VAL A 39 4.07 -13.76 7.73
N HIS A 40 4.71 -14.54 6.85
CA HIS A 40 5.45 -13.99 5.72
C HIS A 40 4.54 -13.23 4.74
N SER A 41 3.32 -13.71 4.53
CA SER A 41 2.33 -13.05 3.66
C SER A 41 1.83 -11.73 4.25
N LEU A 42 1.59 -11.68 5.57
CA LEU A 42 1.21 -10.45 6.26
C LEU A 42 2.37 -9.45 6.29
N GLN A 43 3.58 -9.93 6.52
CA GLN A 43 4.76 -9.06 6.52
C GLN A 43 5.05 -8.49 5.13
N ALA A 44 4.75 -9.24 4.06
CA ALA A 44 4.80 -8.73 2.69
C ALA A 44 3.69 -7.71 2.38
N ALA A 45 2.51 -7.85 3.00
CA ALA A 45 1.40 -6.91 2.85
C ALA A 45 1.59 -5.62 3.68
N ILE A 46 2.24 -5.72 4.85
CA ILE A 46 2.47 -4.62 5.79
C ILE A 46 3.74 -3.83 5.45
N LYS A 47 4.71 -4.42 4.73
CA LYS A 47 5.92 -3.71 4.31
C LYS A 47 5.48 -2.43 3.62
N PRO A 48 5.69 -1.25 4.25
CA PRO A 48 5.11 -0.02 3.75
C PRO A 48 5.66 0.15 2.34
N ARG A 49 4.76 0.24 1.36
CA ARG A 49 5.15 0.54 0.00
C ARG A 49 5.59 1.99 -0.02
N LEU A 50 6.81 2.23 0.47
CA LEU A 50 7.47 3.50 0.30
C LEU A 50 7.50 3.76 -1.20
N PRO A 51 7.06 4.96 -1.64
CA PRO A 51 7.21 5.32 -3.03
C PRO A 51 8.68 5.13 -3.41
N LYS A 52 8.92 4.53 -4.58
CA LYS A 52 10.27 4.43 -5.13
C LYS A 52 10.89 5.83 -5.05
N PRO A 53 12.08 5.99 -4.42
CA PRO A 53 12.68 7.31 -4.25
C PRO A 53 12.67 8.00 -5.60
N LEU A 54 12.18 9.23 -5.60
CA LEU A 54 12.07 10.00 -6.84
C LEU A 54 13.48 10.10 -7.43
N PRO A 55 13.63 10.17 -8.77
CA PRO A 55 14.93 10.43 -9.34
C PRO A 55 15.43 11.76 -8.75
N VAL A 56 16.47 11.68 -7.92
CA VAL A 56 17.04 12.85 -7.25
C VAL A 56 17.45 13.82 -8.34
N ALA A 57 16.85 15.02 -8.34
CA ALA A 57 17.10 16.02 -9.38
C ALA A 57 18.59 16.43 -9.46
N LYS A 58 19.36 16.18 -8.40
CA LYS A 58 20.81 16.27 -8.37
C LYS A 58 21.37 14.94 -7.87
N PRO A 59 22.09 14.17 -8.69
CA PRO A 59 22.87 13.05 -8.21
C PRO A 59 23.73 13.52 -7.04
N ILE A 60 23.58 12.89 -5.87
CA ILE A 60 24.50 13.12 -4.76
C ILE A 60 25.84 12.58 -5.24
N GLU A 61 26.71 13.48 -5.67
CA GLU A 61 28.04 13.10 -6.14
C GLU A 61 28.74 12.41 -4.96
N PRO A 62 29.32 11.21 -5.18
CA PRO A 62 30.05 10.55 -4.11
C PRO A 62 31.07 11.52 -3.56
N PRO A 63 31.25 11.59 -2.23
CA PRO A 63 32.21 12.51 -1.63
C PRO A 63 33.56 12.29 -2.31
N THR A 64 34.09 13.35 -2.89
CA THR A 64 35.39 13.33 -3.55
C THR A 64 36.46 12.93 -2.53
N LEU A 65 37.47 12.16 -2.96
CA LEU A 65 38.42 11.52 -2.03
C LEU A 65 39.08 12.52 -1.07
N ASP A 66 39.32 13.74 -1.52
CA ASP A 66 39.83 14.88 -0.75
C ASP A 66 38.99 15.16 0.51
N VAL A 67 37.66 15.09 0.44
CA VAL A 67 36.78 15.32 1.61
C VAL A 67 36.83 14.14 2.58
N LYS A 68 37.05 12.92 2.09
CA LYS A 68 37.18 11.72 2.96
C LYS A 68 38.43 11.78 3.81
N TRP A 69 39.55 12.26 3.24
CA TRP A 69 40.88 12.25 3.85
C TRP A 69 41.28 13.57 4.53
N ALA A 70 40.65 14.70 4.20
CA ALA A 70 40.88 15.99 4.89
C ALA A 70 40.30 16.06 6.31
N ARG A 71 39.87 14.94 6.89
CA ARG A 71 39.19 14.90 8.19
C ARG A 71 40.17 14.61 9.34
N PRO A 72 40.08 15.36 10.46
CA PRO A 72 40.91 15.10 11.64
C PRO A 72 40.63 13.72 12.22
N LEU A 73 41.70 12.98 12.51
CA LEU A 73 41.67 11.65 13.14
C LEU A 73 40.92 11.72 14.47
N GLY A 74 39.79 11.00 14.56
CA GLY A 74 38.95 10.94 15.77
C GLY A 74 37.52 11.47 15.59
N ALA A 75 37.24 12.20 14.51
CA ALA A 75 35.87 12.57 14.15
C ALA A 75 35.15 11.37 13.50
N ARG A 76 34.50 10.52 14.30
CA ARG A 76 33.57 9.51 13.80
C ARG A 76 32.36 10.24 13.21
N PRO A 77 32.02 10.10 11.92
CA PRO A 77 30.75 10.60 11.42
C PRO A 77 29.63 9.84 12.15
N GLU A 78 28.69 10.57 12.74
CA GLU A 78 27.50 9.98 13.35
C GLU A 78 26.60 9.29 12.30
N VAL A 79 26.82 9.57 11.02
CA VAL A 79 25.93 9.11 9.96
C VAL A 79 26.67 8.40 8.85
N ASP A 80 26.57 7.08 8.90
CA ASP A 80 26.58 6.24 7.71
C ASP A 80 25.10 5.99 7.35
N GLY A 81 24.59 6.68 6.35
CA GLY A 81 23.39 6.28 5.60
C GLY A 81 22.06 6.16 6.36
N THR A 82 21.81 6.92 7.43
CA THR A 82 20.48 6.95 8.03
C THR A 82 19.48 7.42 6.98
N ILE A 83 18.43 6.63 6.75
CA ILE A 83 17.30 6.96 5.85
C ILE A 83 16.83 8.40 6.06
N ASP A 84 16.91 8.90 7.29
CA ASP A 84 16.58 10.27 7.68
C ASP A 84 17.42 11.34 6.99
N GLN A 85 18.70 11.10 6.68
CA GLN A 85 19.53 12.03 5.91
C GLN A 85 19.22 12.01 4.42
N ILE A 86 18.81 10.86 3.87
CA ILE A 86 18.33 10.77 2.49
C ILE A 86 17.00 11.50 2.37
N ILE A 87 16.08 11.31 3.33
CA ILE A 87 14.81 12.04 3.41
C ILE A 87 15.02 13.54 3.66
N ALA A 88 16.01 13.92 4.49
CA ALA A 88 16.30 15.33 4.79
C ALA A 88 17.07 16.05 3.68
N GLY A 89 17.92 15.33 2.93
CA GLY A 89 18.67 15.86 1.78
C GLY A 89 17.85 15.88 0.49
N GLU A 90 16.83 15.04 0.38
CA GLU A 90 15.84 15.08 -0.69
C GLU A 90 14.82 16.17 -0.35
N THR A 91 14.96 17.35 -0.95
CA THR A 91 13.90 18.37 -0.91
C THR A 91 12.67 17.78 -1.59
N LEU A 92 11.81 17.12 -0.82
CA LEU A 92 10.64 16.43 -1.34
C LEU A 92 9.72 17.49 -1.94
N ASP A 93 9.61 17.49 -3.26
CA ASP A 93 8.75 18.42 -3.98
C ASP A 93 7.28 17.98 -3.80
N TRP A 94 6.65 18.46 -2.72
CA TRP A 94 5.26 18.15 -2.36
C TRP A 94 4.26 18.53 -3.45
N SER A 95 4.63 19.39 -4.39
CA SER A 95 3.77 19.76 -5.53
C SER A 95 3.53 18.58 -6.49
N ARG A 96 4.48 17.64 -6.56
CA ARG A 96 4.42 16.44 -7.40
C ARG A 96 3.76 15.26 -6.71
N LEU A 97 3.61 15.34 -5.39
CA LEU A 97 3.05 14.27 -4.57
C LEU A 97 1.59 14.55 -4.26
N GLY A 98 0.80 13.49 -4.25
CA GLY A 98 -0.60 13.58 -3.88
C GLY A 98 -1.15 12.29 -3.31
N TYR A 99 -2.05 12.44 -2.33
CA TYR A 99 -2.85 11.35 -1.80
C TYR A 99 -4.06 11.16 -2.70
N VAL A 100 -4.24 9.93 -3.18
CA VAL A 100 -5.37 9.56 -4.03
C VAL A 100 -6.26 8.60 -3.25
N GLN A 101 -7.51 8.98 -3.05
CA GLN A 101 -8.53 8.12 -2.49
C GLN A 101 -9.58 7.81 -3.55
N VAL A 102 -9.96 6.54 -3.68
CA VAL A 102 -11.03 6.10 -4.56
C VAL A 102 -12.22 5.71 -3.69
N ALA A 103 -13.41 6.18 -4.05
CA ALA A 103 -14.68 5.74 -3.47
C ALA A 103 -15.53 5.18 -4.59
N LYS A 104 -15.83 3.88 -4.57
CA LYS A 104 -16.64 3.22 -5.61
C LYS A 104 -18.12 3.25 -5.26
N GLU A 105 -18.40 3.14 -3.96
CA GLU A 105 -19.75 3.09 -3.41
C GLU A 105 -20.01 4.27 -2.45
N PHE A 106 -21.29 4.59 -2.23
CA PHE A 106 -21.70 5.70 -1.36
C PHE A 106 -21.26 5.51 0.10
N ILE A 107 -21.16 4.26 0.56
CA ILE A 107 -20.77 3.92 1.94
C ILE A 107 -19.28 4.24 2.16
N GLU A 108 -18.44 3.98 1.15
CA GLU A 108 -17.00 4.23 1.20
C GLU A 108 -16.67 5.74 1.17
N LEU A 109 -17.56 6.57 0.62
CA LEU A 109 -17.35 8.01 0.49
C LEU A 109 -17.14 8.70 1.84
N CYS A 110 -17.88 8.29 2.88
CA CYS A 110 -17.71 8.89 4.21
C CYS A 110 -16.30 8.63 4.76
N GLY A 111 -15.83 7.38 4.68
CA GLY A 111 -14.47 6.99 5.09
C GLY A 111 -13.41 7.75 4.29
N ALA A 112 -13.60 7.87 2.98
CA ALA A 112 -12.72 8.65 2.11
C ALA A 112 -12.64 10.14 2.54
N VAL A 113 -13.77 10.76 2.89
CA VAL A 113 -13.82 12.14 3.36
C VAL A 113 -13.21 12.30 4.75
N MET A 114 -13.37 11.33 5.65
CA MET A 114 -12.73 11.34 6.97
C MET A 114 -11.20 11.28 6.85
N LEU A 115 -10.67 10.43 5.96
CA LEU A 115 -9.23 10.37 5.70
C LEU A 115 -8.68 11.72 5.19
N LEU A 116 -9.44 12.41 4.33
CA LEU A 116 -9.08 13.75 3.86
C LEU A 116 -9.09 14.79 5.00
N ALA A 117 -9.96 14.61 5.99
CA ALA A 117 -10.00 15.41 7.21
C ALA A 117 -8.74 15.19 8.05
N ASP A 118 -8.35 13.94 8.28
CA ASP A 118 -7.13 13.63 9.03
C ASP A 118 -5.89 14.19 8.34
N LEU A 119 -5.81 14.09 7.01
CA LEU A 119 -4.74 14.71 6.21
C LEU A 119 -4.75 16.25 6.28
N TYR A 120 -5.92 16.85 6.47
CA TYR A 120 -6.05 18.29 6.68
C TYR A 120 -5.58 18.70 8.08
N ASP A 121 -5.94 17.94 9.10
CA ASP A 121 -5.57 18.20 10.49
C ASP A 121 -4.06 18.01 10.71
N MET A 122 -3.44 17.04 10.03
CA MET A 122 -1.99 16.86 10.01
C MET A 122 -1.25 17.93 9.18
N LYS A 123 -1.96 18.89 8.57
CA LYS A 123 -1.41 19.96 7.72
C LYS A 123 -0.50 19.44 6.60
N SER A 124 -0.87 18.31 5.99
CA SER A 124 -0.06 17.75 4.92
C SER A 124 -0.03 18.70 3.71
N PRO A 125 1.16 19.06 3.20
CA PRO A 125 1.32 19.98 2.07
C PRO A 125 1.06 19.33 0.71
N ALA A 126 0.95 17.99 0.66
CA ALA A 126 0.71 17.26 -0.58
C ALA A 126 -0.74 17.41 -1.08
N ARG A 127 -0.92 17.29 -2.40
CA ARG A 127 -2.24 17.43 -3.04
C ARG A 127 -3.16 16.29 -2.59
N LYS A 128 -4.46 16.59 -2.48
CA LYS A 128 -5.48 15.60 -2.10
C LYS A 128 -6.42 15.39 -3.28
N ILE A 129 -6.57 14.15 -3.72
CA ILE A 129 -7.35 13.78 -4.90
C ILE A 129 -8.39 12.74 -4.47
N LEU A 130 -9.65 13.00 -4.78
CA LEU A 130 -10.76 12.08 -4.53
C LEU A 130 -11.37 11.65 -5.86
N MET A 131 -11.27 10.35 -6.16
CA MET A 131 -11.85 9.72 -7.33
C MET A 131 -13.20 9.10 -7.00
N PHE A 132 -14.20 9.35 -7.84
CA PHE A 132 -15.58 8.88 -7.64
C PHE A 132 -16.30 8.64 -8.97
N PRO A 133 -17.33 7.78 -9.03
CA PRO A 133 -18.10 7.51 -10.24
C PRO A 133 -18.73 8.76 -10.86
N LYS A 134 -18.57 8.95 -12.18
CA LYS A 134 -19.28 9.97 -12.97
C LYS A 134 -20.79 9.86 -12.83
N ALA A 135 -21.32 8.65 -12.63
CA ALA A 135 -22.74 8.38 -12.48
C ALA A 135 -23.40 9.20 -11.35
N TRP A 136 -22.65 9.57 -10.30
CA TRP A 136 -23.18 10.35 -9.18
C TRP A 136 -23.39 11.84 -9.51
N LEU A 137 -22.89 12.30 -10.66
CA LEU A 137 -23.07 13.67 -11.16
C LEU A 137 -24.29 13.82 -12.06
N ALA A 138 -24.95 12.73 -12.46
CA ALA A 138 -26.15 12.81 -13.27
C ALA A 138 -27.19 13.67 -12.53
N ASN A 139 -27.63 14.74 -13.19
CA ASN A 139 -28.79 15.49 -12.76
C ASN A 139 -29.98 14.77 -13.36
N THR A 140 -30.59 13.86 -12.61
CA THR A 140 -31.94 13.41 -12.95
C THR A 140 -32.86 14.58 -12.61
N ASP A 141 -33.13 15.42 -13.60
CA ASP A 141 -34.30 16.30 -13.63
C ASP A 141 -35.60 15.46 -13.78
N ASP A 142 -35.45 14.15 -13.99
CA ASP A 142 -36.50 13.15 -13.95
C ASP A 142 -36.79 12.76 -12.49
N GLU A 143 -37.98 13.12 -12.00
CA GLU A 143 -38.48 12.85 -10.64
C GLU A 143 -38.52 11.36 -10.24
N GLU A 144 -38.18 10.44 -11.14
CA GLU A 144 -38.41 9.00 -10.97
C GLU A 144 -37.30 8.23 -10.23
N GLU A 145 -36.15 8.84 -9.91
CA GLU A 145 -35.12 8.17 -9.08
C GLU A 145 -34.49 9.10 -8.03
N TYR A 146 -35.34 9.79 -7.25
CA TYR A 146 -34.91 10.48 -6.03
C TYR A 146 -34.45 9.45 -4.98
N ASN A 147 -33.16 9.11 -5.00
CA ASN A 147 -32.56 8.36 -3.90
C ASN A 147 -32.02 9.37 -2.85
N PRO A 148 -32.45 9.31 -1.57
CA PRO A 148 -31.94 10.20 -0.51
C PRO A 148 -30.40 10.19 -0.39
N GLN A 149 -29.75 9.11 -0.84
CA GLN A 149 -28.30 8.95 -0.88
C GLN A 149 -27.59 9.91 -1.86
N MET A 150 -28.26 10.42 -2.91
CA MET A 150 -27.65 11.36 -3.85
C MET A 150 -27.41 12.75 -3.23
N SER A 151 -28.36 13.21 -2.41
CA SER A 151 -28.25 14.50 -1.72
C SER A 151 -27.11 14.53 -0.70
N THR A 152 -26.95 13.44 0.05
CA THR A 152 -25.89 13.27 1.05
C THR A 152 -24.52 13.16 0.39
N THR A 153 -24.43 12.42 -0.72
CA THR A 153 -23.22 12.28 -1.55
C THR A 153 -22.74 13.63 -2.07
N LYS A 154 -23.61 14.41 -2.71
CA LYS A 154 -23.27 15.77 -3.19
C LYS A 154 -22.80 16.67 -2.04
N ARG A 155 -23.40 16.55 -0.85
CA ARG A 155 -22.99 17.31 0.35
C ARG A 155 -21.60 16.91 0.85
N LEU A 156 -21.29 15.62 0.86
CA LEU A 156 -19.98 15.10 1.25
C LEU A 156 -18.89 15.53 0.25
N LEU A 157 -19.15 15.41 -1.05
CA LEU A 157 -18.22 15.88 -2.09
C LEU A 157 -17.93 17.38 -1.98
N ARG A 158 -18.97 18.19 -1.75
CA ARG A 158 -18.81 19.63 -1.51
C ARG A 158 -17.99 19.93 -0.27
N THR A 159 -18.14 19.12 0.79
CA THR A 159 -17.37 19.26 2.02
C THR A 159 -15.90 18.92 1.79
N ALA A 160 -15.62 17.86 1.03
CA ALA A 160 -14.25 17.47 0.66
C ALA A 160 -13.48 18.60 -0.05
N VAL A 161 -14.13 19.28 -1.00
CA VAL A 161 -13.53 20.42 -1.71
C VAL A 161 -13.40 21.64 -0.80
N ARG A 162 -14.51 22.08 -0.19
CA ARG A 162 -14.55 23.36 0.53
C ARG A 162 -13.78 23.35 1.84
N ARG A 163 -13.81 22.23 2.57
CA ARG A 163 -13.22 22.13 3.91
C ARG A 163 -11.83 21.54 3.88
N TYR A 164 -11.60 20.54 3.04
CA TYR A 164 -10.34 19.78 3.04
C TYR A 164 -9.44 20.06 1.83
N GLY A 165 -9.89 20.87 0.86
CA GLY A 165 -9.12 21.26 -0.32
C GLY A 165 -8.88 20.12 -1.30
N ALA A 166 -9.75 19.10 -1.31
CA ALA A 166 -9.59 17.96 -2.21
C ALA A 166 -10.00 18.31 -3.65
N THR A 167 -9.23 17.81 -4.62
CA THR A 167 -9.56 17.85 -6.04
C THR A 167 -10.43 16.64 -6.39
N LEU A 168 -11.63 16.89 -6.89
CA LEU A 168 -12.56 15.85 -7.32
C LEU A 168 -12.25 15.40 -8.74
N VAL A 169 -12.02 14.11 -8.95
CA VAL A 169 -11.74 13.52 -10.27
C VAL A 169 -12.79 12.46 -10.57
N PRO A 170 -13.74 12.73 -11.48
CA PRO A 170 -14.78 11.77 -11.78
C PRO A 170 -14.23 10.66 -12.69
N MET A 171 -14.56 9.41 -12.39
CA MET A 171 -14.07 8.21 -13.07
C MET A 171 -15.22 7.36 -13.62
N GLU A 172 -14.93 6.55 -14.64
CA GLU A 172 -15.89 5.61 -15.22
C GLU A 172 -15.83 4.28 -14.47
N THR A 173 -16.97 3.81 -13.98
CA THR A 173 -17.07 2.51 -13.33
C THR A 173 -17.07 1.42 -14.39
N ILE A 174 -16.20 0.43 -14.25
CA ILE A 174 -16.25 -0.79 -15.05
C ILE A 174 -17.49 -1.57 -14.56
N VAL A 175 -18.55 -1.58 -15.36
CA VAL A 175 -19.77 -2.33 -15.07
C VAL A 175 -19.50 -3.80 -15.37
N ASP A 176 -19.69 -4.67 -14.37
CA ASP A 176 -19.52 -6.11 -14.51
C ASP A 176 -20.64 -6.65 -15.42
N GLY A 177 -20.29 -7.02 -16.65
CA GLY A 177 -21.25 -7.35 -17.72
C GLY A 177 -21.02 -6.63 -19.05
N ALA A 178 -20.10 -5.66 -19.10
CA ALA A 178 -19.50 -5.28 -20.37
C ALA A 178 -18.46 -6.35 -20.74
N ASP A 179 -18.78 -7.16 -21.74
CA ASP A 179 -17.87 -7.93 -22.58
C ASP A 179 -16.92 -7.01 -23.35
N GLY A 180 -16.22 -6.14 -22.63
CA GLY A 180 -15.18 -5.27 -23.11
C GLY A 180 -13.86 -5.93 -22.83
N ARG A 181 -13.37 -6.68 -23.82
CA ARG A 181 -11.94 -6.95 -24.02
C ARG A 181 -11.15 -5.72 -23.55
N ILE A 182 -10.49 -5.81 -22.38
CA ILE A 182 -9.50 -4.80 -21.99
C ILE A 182 -8.33 -5.06 -22.92
N ASP A 183 -8.42 -4.47 -24.11
CA ASP A 183 -7.36 -4.44 -25.08
C ASP A 183 -6.26 -3.56 -24.49
N CYS A 184 -5.42 -4.16 -23.65
CA CYS A 184 -4.06 -3.69 -23.41
C CYS A 184 -3.24 -3.89 -24.69
N ASN A 185 -3.65 -3.25 -25.78
CA ASN A 185 -2.80 -3.03 -26.93
C ASN A 185 -2.47 -1.54 -26.98
N THR A 186 -1.29 -1.24 -26.46
CA THR A 186 -0.37 -0.22 -26.97
C THR A 186 -0.70 0.24 -28.39
N THR A 187 -1.36 1.38 -28.54
CA THR A 187 -1.10 2.41 -29.57
C THR A 187 -2.21 3.48 -29.51
N THR A 188 -1.81 4.74 -29.66
CA THR A 188 -2.67 5.94 -29.77
C THR A 188 -3.41 6.42 -28.51
N LEU A 189 -2.72 6.55 -27.37
CA LEU A 189 -2.97 7.74 -26.54
C LEU A 189 -2.16 8.87 -27.15
N ASN A 190 -2.86 9.78 -27.81
CA ASN A 190 -2.31 11.04 -28.28
C ASN A 190 -1.91 11.85 -27.03
N TRP A 191 -0.63 11.81 -26.69
CA TRP A 191 -0.01 12.46 -25.52
C TRP A 191 -0.02 14.00 -25.58
N SER A 192 -0.74 14.62 -26.50
CA SER A 192 -0.74 16.08 -26.68
C SER A 192 -1.71 16.87 -25.79
N LEU A 193 -2.52 16.25 -24.94
CA LEU A 193 -3.56 16.98 -24.16
C LEU A 193 -3.53 16.81 -22.64
N ILE A 194 -2.52 16.13 -22.09
CA ILE A 194 -2.16 16.20 -20.65
C ILE A 194 -0.87 17.02 -20.50
N LEU A 195 -0.86 18.18 -21.16
CA LEU A 195 -0.05 19.33 -20.80
C LEU A 195 -1.05 20.47 -20.69
N ILE A 196 -1.72 20.52 -19.55
CA ILE A 196 -2.47 21.70 -19.14
C ILE A 196 -1.44 22.63 -18.48
N TYR A 197 -1.40 23.84 -19.05
CA TYR A 197 -0.91 25.10 -18.50
C TYR A 197 -1.12 25.26 -16.99
#